data_AF-A0AAU3EU01-F1
#
_entry.id   AF-A0AAU3EU01-F1
#
_cell.length_a   1.000
_cell.length_b   1.000
_cell.length_c   1.000
_cell.angle_alpha   90.00
_cell.angle_beta   90.00
_cell.angle_gamma   90.00
#
_symmetry.space_group_name_H-M   'P 1'
#
loop_
_entity.id
_entity.type
_entity.pdbx_description
1 polymer ?
#
loop_
_entity_poly.entity_id
_entity_poly.type
_entity_poly.pdbx_seq_one_letter_code
_entity_poly.pdbx_strand_id
1 'polypeptide(L)'
;MPSPLAHSVIGVPVDTGVPADAPGAANAVVAVGRHRARIDEIDRQLIGLIEQRMALSSQVQATRMSTGGPALAPARETQIISHYRATLGDIGAEAALLILRLSRGGGADEQ
;
A
#
# COMPACT_ATOMS: atom_id res chain seq x y z
N MET A 1 -7.09 -32.39 -36.52
CA MET A 1 -6.84 -32.15 -35.09
C MET A 1 -5.68 -31.16 -34.97
N PRO A 2 -5.90 -29.89 -34.60
CA PRO A 2 -4.78 -28.99 -34.34
C PRO A 2 -4.20 -29.25 -32.94
N SER A 3 -2.87 -29.33 -32.89
CA SER A 3 -2.05 -29.51 -31.68
C SER A 3 -2.19 -28.28 -30.75
N PRO A 4 -2.30 -28.43 -29.42
CA PRO A 4 -2.31 -27.28 -28.53
C PRO A 4 -0.89 -26.70 -28.43
N LEU A 5 -0.74 -25.45 -28.87
CA LEU A 5 0.43 -24.63 -28.59
C LEU A 5 0.63 -24.59 -27.08
N ALA A 6 1.76 -25.13 -26.62
CA ALA A 6 2.23 -24.97 -25.26
C ALA A 6 2.32 -23.47 -24.97
N HIS A 7 1.44 -22.98 -24.08
CA HIS A 7 1.68 -21.71 -23.42
C HIS A 7 2.92 -21.89 -22.55
N SER A 8 4.09 -21.57 -23.11
CA SER A 8 5.28 -21.35 -22.33
C SER A 8 5.03 -20.10 -21.51
N VAL A 9 4.57 -20.31 -20.28
CA VAL A 9 4.65 -19.29 -19.23
C VAL A 9 6.13 -19.10 -18.98
N ILE A 10 6.75 -18.19 -19.73
CA ILE A 10 8.07 -17.68 -19.41
C ILE A 10 7.87 -16.96 -18.07
N GLY A 11 8.11 -17.68 -16.99
CA GLY A 11 8.17 -17.11 -15.66
C GLY A 11 9.19 -16.00 -15.72
N VAL A 12 8.75 -14.76 -15.50
CA VAL A 12 9.66 -13.66 -15.21
C VAL A 12 10.63 -14.21 -14.16
N PRO A 13 11.96 -14.19 -14.40
CA PRO A 13 12.90 -14.63 -13.39
C PRO A 13 12.65 -13.78 -12.16
N VAL A 14 12.07 -14.40 -11.12
CA VAL A 14 11.90 -13.75 -9.83
C VAL A 14 13.32 -13.51 -9.35
N ASP A 15 13.74 -12.24 -9.33
CA ASP A 15 15.01 -11.84 -8.71
C ASP A 15 14.91 -12.06 -7.21
N THR A 16 14.97 -13.32 -6.76
CA THR A 16 14.77 -13.69 -5.36
C THR A 16 15.87 -13.16 -4.46
N GLY A 17 16.98 -12.67 -5.01
CA GLY A 17 18.19 -12.33 -4.26
C GLY A 17 18.85 -13.55 -3.60
N VAL A 18 18.39 -14.78 -3.91
CA VAL A 18 18.94 -16.02 -3.36
C VAL A 18 20.16 -16.43 -4.20
N PRO A 19 21.36 -16.60 -3.59
CA PRO A 19 22.53 -17.09 -4.30
C PRO A 19 22.28 -18.48 -4.89
N ALA A 20 22.61 -18.67 -6.17
CA ALA A 20 22.30 -19.90 -6.91
C ALA A 20 23.05 -21.13 -6.39
N ASP A 21 24.20 -20.94 -5.76
CA ASP A 21 25.11 -21.95 -5.22
C ASP A 21 24.88 -22.26 -3.73
N ALA A 22 23.95 -21.55 -3.08
CA ALA A 22 23.65 -21.80 -1.67
C ALA A 22 22.98 -23.18 -1.46
N PRO A 23 23.36 -23.94 -0.42
CA PRO A 23 22.64 -25.14 -0.03
C PRO A 23 21.15 -24.85 0.18
N GLY A 24 20.28 -25.57 -0.53
CA GLY A 24 18.83 -25.36 -0.47
C GLY A 24 18.30 -24.18 -1.29
N ALA A 25 19.10 -23.58 -2.17
CA ALA A 25 18.71 -22.44 -3.02
C ALA A 25 17.39 -22.66 -3.77
N ALA A 26 17.15 -23.85 -4.33
CA ALA A 26 15.91 -24.15 -5.04
C ALA A 26 14.66 -23.97 -4.16
N ASN A 27 14.69 -24.44 -2.91
CA ASN A 27 13.57 -24.29 -1.99
C ASN A 27 13.42 -22.84 -1.52
N ALA A 28 14.53 -22.14 -1.27
CA ALA A 28 14.52 -20.74 -0.89
C ALA A 28 13.95 -19.85 -2.02
N VAL A 29 14.30 -20.12 -3.28
CA VAL A 29 13.77 -19.43 -4.47
C VAL A 29 12.25 -19.56 -4.53
N VAL A 30 11.72 -20.78 -4.36
CA VAL A 30 10.27 -21.02 -4.34
C VAL A 30 9.59 -20.30 -3.18
N ALA A 31 10.17 -20.34 -1.98
CA ALA A 31 9.61 -19.67 -0.80
C ALA A 31 9.57 -18.14 -0.95
N VAL A 32 10.67 -17.54 -1.43
CA VAL A 32 10.74 -16.09 -1.70
C VAL A 32 9.72 -15.68 -2.75
N GLY A 33 9.60 -16.43 -3.85
CA GLY A 33 8.60 -16.16 -4.89
C GLY A 33 7.18 -16.18 -4.33
N ARG A 34 6.83 -17.17 -3.49
CA ARG A 34 5.52 -17.25 -2.84
C ARG A 34 5.27 -16.08 -1.88
N HIS A 35 6.26 -15.70 -1.08
CA HIS A 35 6.12 -14.56 -0.15
C HIS A 35 5.93 -13.25 -0.89
N ARG A 36 6.67 -13.01 -1.99
CA ARG A 36 6.50 -11.79 -2.80
C ARG A 36 5.12 -11.71 -3.43
N ALA A 37 4.64 -12.80 -4.03
CA ALA A 37 3.27 -12.84 -4.55
C ALA A 37 2.22 -12.53 -3.47
N ARG A 38 2.47 -12.92 -2.20
CA ARG A 38 1.61 -12.56 -1.08
C ARG A 38 1.75 -11.09 -0.67
N ILE A 39 2.95 -10.53 -0.71
CA ILE A 39 3.19 -9.10 -0.46
C ILE A 39 2.45 -8.27 -1.52
N ASP A 40 2.57 -8.62 -2.81
CA ASP A 40 1.90 -7.92 -3.91
C ASP A 40 0.36 -7.92 -3.75
N GLU A 41 -0.20 -9.02 -3.24
CA GLU A 41 -1.63 -9.10 -2.89
C GLU A 41 -2.00 -8.17 -1.73
N ILE A 42 -1.18 -8.13 -0.68
CA ILE A 42 -1.39 -7.23 0.45
C ILE A 42 -1.29 -5.78 0.01
N ASP A 43 -0.31 -5.44 -0.84
CA ASP A 43 -0.11 -4.08 -1.33
C ASP A 43 -1.30 -3.60 -2.17
N ARG A 44 -1.86 -4.48 -3.03
CA ARG A 44 -3.12 -4.18 -3.74
C ARG A 44 -4.27 -3.88 -2.79
N GLN A 45 -4.39 -4.64 -1.69
CA GLN A 45 -5.43 -4.39 -0.67
C GLN A 45 -5.17 -3.09 0.09
N LEU A 46 -3.91 -2.79 0.45
CA LEU A 46 -3.54 -1.55 1.14
C LEU A 46 -3.83 -0.32 0.27
N ILE A 47 -3.50 -0.36 -1.02
CA ILE A 47 -3.83 0.71 -1.97
C ILE A 47 -5.34 0.95 -2.00
N GLY A 48 -6.14 -0.11 -2.19
CA GLY A 48 -7.59 0.02 -2.20
C GLY A 48 -8.17 0.56 -0.89
N LEU A 49 -7.58 0.22 0.27
CA LEU A 49 -7.99 0.77 1.56
C LEU A 49 -7.60 2.26 1.71
N ILE A 50 -6.44 2.66 1.21
CA ILE A 50 -5.99 4.05 1.22
C ILE A 50 -6.91 4.91 0.36
N GLU A 51 -7.26 4.47 -0.85
CA GLU A 51 -8.20 5.17 -1.73
C GLU A 51 -9.59 5.33 -1.09
N GLN A 52 -10.11 4.27 -0.48
CA GLN A 52 -11.38 4.34 0.26
C GLN A 52 -11.31 5.34 1.42
N ARG A 53 -10.21 5.33 2.17
CA ARG A 53 -9.98 6.30 3.26
C ARG A 53 -9.92 7.73 2.74
N MET A 54 -9.30 7.96 1.58
CA MET A 54 -9.25 9.28 0.93
C MET A 54 -10.65 9.76 0.55
N ALA A 55 -11.45 8.89 -0.09
CA ALA A 55 -12.84 9.22 -0.45
C ALA A 55 -13.68 9.60 0.77
N LEU A 56 -13.59 8.83 1.85
CA LEU A 56 -14.28 9.13 3.11
C LEU A 56 -13.77 10.43 3.75
N SER A 57 -12.46 10.69 3.71
CA SER A 57 -11.87 11.95 4.19
C SER A 57 -12.43 13.15 3.45
N SER A 58 -12.55 13.08 2.12
CA SER A 58 -13.16 14.14 1.30
C SER A 58 -14.64 14.36 1.65
N GLN A 59 -15.41 13.30 1.86
CA GLN A 59 -16.82 13.42 2.29
C GLN A 59 -16.95 14.12 3.65
N VAL A 60 -16.09 13.77 4.61
CA VAL A 60 -16.05 14.42 5.94
C VAL A 60 -15.71 15.91 5.80
N GLN A 61 -14.71 16.25 4.97
CA GLN A 61 -14.34 17.64 4.72
C GLN A 61 -15.48 18.43 4.07
N ALA A 62 -16.10 17.89 3.03
CA ALA A 62 -17.25 18.50 2.35
C ALA A 62 -18.41 18.75 3.32
N THR A 63 -18.72 17.76 4.17
CA THR A 63 -19.77 17.90 5.19
C THR A 63 -19.46 19.06 6.14
N ARG A 64 -18.23 19.15 6.66
CA ARG A 64 -17.85 20.22 7.59
C ARG A 64 -17.89 21.60 6.95
N MET A 65 -17.42 21.70 5.70
CA MET A 65 -17.47 22.95 4.95
C MET A 65 -18.91 23.38 4.67
N SER A 66 -19.81 22.43 4.35
CA SER A 66 -21.24 22.72 4.12
C SER A 66 -21.94 23.28 5.36
N THR A 67 -21.44 22.97 6.56
CA THR A 67 -21.96 23.50 7.84
C THR A 67 -21.21 24.76 8.31
N GLY A 68 -20.38 25.38 7.47
CA GLY A 68 -19.59 26.57 7.83
C GLY A 68 -18.37 26.29 8.73
N GLY A 69 -18.02 25.02 8.94
CA GLY A 69 -16.85 24.62 9.70
C GLY A 69 -15.56 24.60 8.86
N PRO A 70 -14.39 24.53 9.50
CA PRO A 70 -13.11 24.48 8.78
C PRO A 70 -12.97 23.18 7.99
N ALA A 71 -12.13 23.17 6.94
CA ALA A 71 -11.81 21.94 6.19
C ALA A 71 -10.90 20.98 6.99
N LEU A 72 -10.12 21.47 7.95
CA LEU A 72 -9.17 20.69 8.74
C LEU A 72 -9.56 20.60 10.21
N ALA A 73 -9.23 19.48 10.86
CA ALA A 73 -9.50 19.23 12.28
C ALA A 73 -8.20 18.78 12.98
N PRO A 74 -7.34 19.72 13.43
CA PRO A 74 -6.01 19.41 13.95
C PRO A 74 -6.02 18.38 15.08
N ALA A 75 -6.96 18.48 16.02
CA ALA A 75 -7.10 17.51 17.11
C ALA A 75 -7.35 16.08 16.60
N ARG A 76 -8.11 15.92 15.51
CA ARG A 76 -8.35 14.62 14.87
C ARG A 76 -7.11 14.11 14.15
N GLU A 77 -6.35 15.00 13.51
CA GLU A 77 -5.06 14.62 12.88
C GLU A 77 -4.08 14.10 13.93
N THR A 78 -3.95 14.77 15.08
CA THR A 78 -3.11 14.31 16.20
C THR A 78 -3.52 12.91 16.67
N GLN A 79 -4.83 12.65 16.84
CA GLN A 79 -5.30 11.31 17.23
C GLN A 79 -4.93 10.22 16.23
N ILE A 80 -5.01 10.51 14.93
CA ILE A 80 -4.65 9.56 13.87
C ILE A 80 -3.15 9.24 13.96
N ILE A 81 -2.31 10.27 14.10
CA ILE A 81 -0.86 10.11 14.24
C ILE A 81 -0.52 9.28 15.48
N SER A 82 -1.14 9.59 16.63
CA SER A 82 -0.95 8.82 17.87
C SER A 82 -1.37 7.36 17.71
N HIS A 83 -2.46 7.09 17.01
CA HIS A 83 -2.93 5.72 16.77
C HIS A 83 -1.93 4.90 15.93
N TYR A 84 -1.41 5.48 14.85
CA TYR A 84 -0.38 4.82 14.05
C TYR A 84 0.91 4.65 14.84
N ARG A 85 1.32 5.66 15.62
CA ARG A 85 2.51 5.58 16.47
C ARG A 85 2.42 4.47 17.51
N ALA A 86 1.26 4.32 18.14
CA ALA A 86 1.04 3.27 19.14
C ALA A 86 1.17 1.86 18.55
N THR A 87 0.92 1.70 17.25
CA THR A 87 0.92 0.38 16.58
C THR A 87 2.25 0.09 15.88
N LEU A 88 2.85 1.10 15.24
CA LEU A 88 4.00 0.95 14.34
C LEU A 88 5.23 1.78 14.77
N GLY A 89 5.19 2.41 15.95
CA GLY A 89 6.27 3.27 16.44
C GLY A 89 6.40 4.58 15.66
N ASP A 90 7.60 5.17 15.65
CA ASP A 90 7.80 6.48 15.02
C ASP A 90 7.61 6.47 13.50
N ILE A 91 8.00 5.39 12.82
CA ILE A 91 7.69 5.17 11.39
C ILE A 91 6.19 5.13 11.14
N GLY A 92 5.40 4.64 12.11
CA GLY A 92 3.95 4.74 12.09
C GLY A 92 3.45 6.18 12.02
N ALA A 93 4.02 7.06 12.84
CA ALA A 93 3.66 8.48 12.82
C ALA A 93 3.98 9.11 11.46
N GLU A 94 5.12 8.78 10.86
CA GLU A 94 5.49 9.24 9.51
C GLU A 94 4.50 8.73 8.45
N ALA A 95 4.13 7.44 8.50
CA ALA A 95 3.14 6.87 7.61
C ALA A 95 1.77 7.58 7.73
N ALA A 96 1.33 7.90 8.95
CA ALA A 96 0.10 8.66 9.18
C ALA A 96 0.15 10.04 8.53
N LEU A 97 1.29 10.74 8.61
CA LEU A 97 1.48 12.05 7.99
C LEU A 97 1.38 11.96 6.46
N LEU A 98 1.98 10.92 5.84
CA LEU A 98 1.88 10.68 4.41
C LEU A 98 0.43 10.43 3.98
N ILE A 99 -0.30 9.57 4.69
CA ILE A 99 -1.70 9.27 4.40
C ILE A 99 -2.59 10.52 4.55
N LEU A 100 -2.35 11.33 5.58
CA LEU A 100 -3.04 12.60 5.77
C LEU A 100 -2.72 13.60 4.65
N ARG A 101 -1.51 13.60 4.11
CA ARG A 101 -1.12 14.43 2.95
C ARG A 101 -1.82 13.98 1.67
N LEU A 102 -1.85 12.67 1.39
CA LEU A 102 -2.59 12.09 0.25
C LEU A 102 -4.06 12.51 0.29
N SER A 103 -4.68 12.46 1.46
CA SER A 103 -6.10 12.81 1.67
C SER A 103 -6.45 14.29 1.46
N ARG A 104 -5.46 15.15 1.26
CA ARG A 104 -5.61 16.61 1.06
C ARG A 104 -5.29 17.05 -0.37
N GLY A 105 -5.06 16.11 -1.30
CA GLY A 105 -4.79 16.41 -2.71
C GLY A 105 -3.31 16.55 -3.07
N GLY A 106 -2.37 16.20 -2.18
CA GLY A 106 -0.92 16.32 -2.41
C GLY A 106 -0.32 15.33 -3.44
N GLY A 107 -1.10 14.83 -4.39
CA GLY A 107 -0.66 13.89 -5.42
C GLY A 107 -1.30 14.10 -6.81
N ALA A 108 -2.00 15.21 -7.05
CA ALA A 108 -2.70 15.46 -8.31
C ALA A 108 -2.22 16.71 -9.10
N ASP A 109 -1.15 17.39 -8.66
CA ASP A 109 -0.58 18.56 -9.35
C ASP A 109 0.91 18.36 -9.72
N GLU A 110 1.26 17.18 -10.24
CA GLU A 110 2.51 16.94 -10.99
C GLU A 110 2.18 16.14 -12.26
N GLN A 111 1.67 16.84 -13.28
CA GLN A 111 1.68 16.46 -14.69
C GLN A 111 2.03 17.70 -15.52
#